data_AF-A0A2H6FBR3-F1
#
_entry.id   AF-A0A2H6FBR3-F1
#
_cell.length_a   1.000
_cell.length_b   1.000
_cell.length_c   1.000
_cell.angle_alpha   90.00
_cell.angle_beta   90.00
_cell.angle_gamma   90.00
#
_symmetry.space_group_name_H-M   'P 1'
#
loop_
_entity.id
_entity.type
_entity.pdbx_description
1 polymer ?
#
loop_
_entity_poly.entity_id
_entity_poly.type
_entity_poly.pdbx_seq_one_letter_code
_entity_poly.pdbx_strand_id
1 'polypeptide(L)'
;MKKYLILALALVFAVAFIGSALAVPPGKTLTFKSPMGKVVFSGKKHADAGKKCNDCHPKIFKMKKGADKITMKDIRAGKFCGTCHNGKIAFKTTNCKKCHVK
;
A
#
# COMPACT_ATOMS: atom_id res chain seq x y z
N MET A 1 -14.49 -13.53 40.56
CA MET A 1 -13.53 -12.43 40.29
C MET A 1 -12.55 -12.76 39.16
N LYS A 2 -11.80 -13.87 39.25
CA LYS A 2 -10.79 -14.28 38.25
C LYS A 2 -11.35 -14.49 36.82
N LYS A 3 -12.56 -15.04 36.67
CA LYS A 3 -13.27 -15.19 35.37
C LYS A 3 -13.58 -13.86 34.68
N TYR A 4 -14.03 -12.87 35.45
CA TYR A 4 -14.30 -11.52 34.92
C TYR A 4 -13.01 -10.78 34.59
N LEU A 5 -11.93 -11.03 35.35
CA LEU A 5 -10.60 -10.51 35.05
C LEU A 5 -10.01 -11.09 33.75
N ILE A 6 -10.17 -12.40 33.53
CA ILE A 6 -9.74 -13.08 32.29
C ILE A 6 -10.56 -12.59 31.09
N LEU A 7 -11.88 -12.44 31.24
CA LEU A 7 -12.74 -11.89 30.18
C LEU A 7 -12.37 -10.44 29.85
N ALA A 8 -12.10 -9.60 30.86
CA ALA A 8 -11.66 -8.23 30.66
C ALA A 8 -10.29 -8.17 29.95
N LEU A 9 -9.33 -9.02 30.33
CA LEU A 9 -8.03 -9.10 29.64
C LEU A 9 -8.16 -9.57 28.19
N ALA A 10 -9.01 -10.55 27.91
CA ALA A 10 -9.27 -11.02 26.55
C ALA A 10 -9.91 -9.93 25.68
N LEU A 11 -10.83 -9.13 26.24
CA LEU A 11 -11.44 -8.00 25.56
C LEU A 11 -10.43 -6.89 25.27
N VAL A 12 -9.54 -6.58 26.22
CA VAL A 12 -8.45 -5.59 26.03
C VAL A 12 -7.45 -6.05 24.97
N PHE A 13 -7.10 -7.34 24.95
CA PHE A 13 -6.26 -7.92 23.90
C PHE A 13 -6.92 -7.86 22.50
N ALA A 14 -8.22 -8.11 22.41
CA ALA A 14 -8.97 -8.02 21.15
C ALA A 14 -9.03 -6.57 20.63
N VAL A 15 -9.23 -5.58 21.51
CA VAL A 15 -9.27 -4.16 21.13
C VAL A 15 -7.89 -3.64 20.71
N ALA A 16 -6.81 -4.13 21.33
CA ALA A 16 -5.44 -3.77 20.98
C ALA A 16 -4.99 -4.23 19.57
N PHE A 17 -5.68 -5.21 18.97
CA PHE A 17 -5.34 -5.74 17.63
C PHE A 17 -6.07 -5.03 16.48
N ILE A 18 -7.02 -4.14 16.75
CA ILE A 18 -7.85 -3.50 15.69
C ILE A 18 -7.03 -2.53 14.81
N GLY A 19 -5.86 -2.07 15.27
CA GLY A 19 -5.08 -1.02 14.60
C GLY A 19 -4.14 -1.46 13.46
N SER A 20 -3.94 -2.76 13.21
CA SER A 20 -2.73 -3.23 12.50
C SER A 20 -2.87 -3.57 11.02
N ALA A 21 -4.05 -3.46 10.41
CA ALA A 21 -4.29 -3.91 9.03
C ALA A 21 -5.06 -2.90 8.18
N LEU A 22 -4.58 -1.65 8.10
CA LEU A 22 -5.13 -0.71 7.13
C LEU A 22 -4.51 -0.99 5.75
N ALA A 23 -5.10 -1.94 5.03
CA ALA A 23 -4.99 -2.00 3.58
C ALA A 23 -5.42 -0.66 2.96
N VAL A 24 -5.13 -0.45 1.68
CA VAL A 24 -5.57 0.76 0.95
C VAL A 24 -6.76 0.38 0.06
N PRO A 25 -7.97 0.27 0.61
CA PRO A 25 -9.14 -0.10 -0.16
C PRO A 25 -9.52 1.00 -1.17
N PRO A 26 -10.47 0.71 -2.07
CA PRO A 26 -11.16 1.74 -2.84
C PRO A 26 -11.65 2.86 -1.90
N GLY A 27 -11.26 4.10 -2.18
CA GLY A 27 -11.59 5.27 -1.35
C GLY A 27 -10.51 5.71 -0.35
N LYS A 28 -9.42 4.95 -0.20
CA LYS A 28 -8.24 5.38 0.58
C LYS A 28 -7.03 5.65 -0.32
N THR A 29 -6.12 6.47 0.21
CA THR A 29 -4.88 6.85 -0.46
C THR A 29 -3.69 6.70 0.48
N LEU A 30 -2.51 6.39 -0.07
CA LEU A 30 -1.23 6.49 0.63
C LEU A 30 -0.35 7.54 -0.04
N THR A 31 0.31 8.33 0.78
CA THR A 31 1.24 9.35 0.31
C THR A 31 2.67 8.97 0.68
N PHE A 32 3.55 8.97 -0.32
CA PHE A 32 4.99 8.80 -0.18
C PHE A 32 5.68 10.15 -0.39
N LYS A 33 6.67 10.46 0.44
CA LYS A 33 7.52 11.62 0.23
C LYS A 33 8.71 11.21 -0.65
N SER A 34 9.04 12.01 -1.65
CA SER A 34 10.30 11.88 -2.38
C SER A 34 10.91 13.27 -2.61
N PRO A 35 12.21 13.34 -2.95
CA PRO A 35 12.86 14.61 -3.30
C PRO A 35 12.22 15.33 -4.50
N MET A 36 11.49 14.62 -5.36
CA MET A 36 10.82 15.18 -6.54
C MET A 36 9.37 15.62 -6.30
N GLY A 37 8.85 15.44 -5.08
CA GLY A 37 7.46 15.71 -4.73
C GLY A 37 6.77 14.53 -4.07
N LYS A 38 5.52 14.75 -3.64
CA LYS A 38 4.70 13.69 -3.04
C LYS A 38 4.21 12.74 -4.13
N VAL A 39 4.19 11.45 -3.83
CA VAL A 39 3.55 10.43 -4.67
C VAL A 39 2.32 9.91 -3.95
N VAL A 40 1.17 9.98 -4.60
CA VAL A 40 -0.09 9.51 -4.02
C VAL A 40 -0.52 8.22 -4.72
N PHE A 41 -0.51 7.12 -3.98
CA PHE A 41 -1.14 5.87 -4.40
C PHE A 41 -2.64 5.92 -4.03
N SER A 42 -3.50 5.64 -4.99
CA SER A 42 -4.95 5.59 -4.80
C SER A 42 -5.46 4.16 -4.96
N GLY A 43 -6.03 3.60 -3.89
CA GLY A 43 -6.66 2.28 -3.93
C GLY A 43 -7.85 2.26 -4.90
N LYS A 44 -8.62 3.36 -4.97
CA LYS A 44 -9.74 3.49 -5.91
C LYS A 44 -9.29 3.40 -7.36
N LYS A 45 -8.28 4.19 -7.77
CA LYS A 45 -7.82 4.18 -9.18
C LYS A 45 -7.30 2.82 -9.62
N HIS A 46 -6.66 2.08 -8.72
CA HIS A 46 -6.17 0.74 -9.03
C HIS A 46 -7.29 -0.31 -9.07
N ALA A 47 -8.28 -0.19 -8.18
CA ALA A 47 -9.47 -1.04 -8.20
C ALA A 47 -10.34 -0.79 -9.44
N ASP A 48 -10.55 0.48 -9.83
CA ASP A 48 -11.25 0.87 -11.06
C ASP A 48 -10.52 0.33 -12.31
N ALA A 49 -9.19 0.15 -12.24
CA ALA A 49 -8.38 -0.51 -13.25
C ALA A 49 -8.39 -2.06 -13.15
N GLY A 50 -9.32 -2.61 -12.37
CA GLY A 50 -9.55 -4.06 -12.23
C GLY A 50 -8.57 -4.78 -11.31
N LYS A 51 -7.74 -4.08 -10.53
CA LYS A 51 -6.77 -4.72 -9.62
C LYS A 51 -7.42 -5.12 -8.31
N LYS A 52 -7.13 -6.36 -7.90
CA LYS A 52 -7.56 -6.97 -6.65
C LYS A 52 -6.42 -6.95 -5.62
N CYS A 53 -6.76 -7.13 -4.35
CA CYS A 53 -5.79 -7.11 -3.24
C CYS A 53 -4.62 -8.08 -3.47
N ASN A 54 -4.93 -9.28 -3.95
CA ASN A 54 -3.96 -10.37 -4.14
C ASN A 54 -3.07 -10.18 -5.39
N ASP A 55 -3.43 -9.25 -6.29
CA ASP A 55 -2.57 -8.90 -7.43
C ASP A 55 -1.32 -8.14 -6.95
N CYS A 56 -1.44 -7.45 -5.81
CA CYS A 56 -0.38 -6.64 -5.22
C CYS A 56 0.25 -7.31 -4.00
N HIS A 57 -0.56 -7.93 -3.14
CA HIS A 57 -0.13 -8.42 -1.85
C HIS A 57 -0.16 -9.95 -1.76
N PRO A 58 0.81 -10.56 -1.05
CA PRO A 58 2.05 -9.96 -0.56
C PRO A 58 3.15 -9.88 -1.63
N LYS A 59 2.86 -10.31 -2.87
CA LYS A 59 3.86 -10.60 -3.91
C LYS A 59 4.68 -9.37 -4.36
N ILE A 60 4.03 -8.24 -4.55
CA ILE A 60 4.67 -7.00 -5.05
C ILE A 60 4.96 -6.05 -3.88
N PHE A 61 4.02 -5.96 -2.93
CA PHE A 61 4.13 -5.12 -1.75
C PHE A 61 3.79 -5.92 -0.48
N LYS A 62 4.46 -5.62 0.62
CA LYS A 62 4.12 -6.13 1.94
C LYS A 62 2.87 -5.43 2.47
N MET A 63 2.05 -6.15 3.23
CA MET A 63 0.86 -5.60 3.91
C MET A 63 1.23 -4.79 5.16
N LYS A 64 2.31 -4.02 5.10
CA LYS A 64 2.77 -3.14 6.19
C LYS A 64 3.35 -1.87 5.59
N LYS A 65 2.72 -0.73 5.91
CA LYS A 65 3.19 0.58 5.45
C LYS A 65 4.65 0.80 5.86
N GLY A 66 5.48 1.20 4.91
CA GLY A 66 6.91 1.45 5.12
C GLY A 66 7.80 0.20 5.25
N ALA A 67 7.25 -1.01 5.13
CA ALA A 67 8.04 -2.24 5.19
C ALA A 67 8.82 -2.54 3.88
N ASP A 68 8.44 -1.89 2.79
CA ASP A 68 9.13 -1.94 1.50
C ASP A 68 9.95 -0.67 1.28
N LYS A 69 11.23 -0.85 0.95
CA LYS A 69 12.09 0.23 0.46
C LYS A 69 11.90 0.35 -1.04
N ILE A 70 10.99 1.23 -1.45
CA ILE A 70 10.66 1.46 -2.85
C ILE A 70 11.65 2.49 -3.42
N THR A 71 12.44 2.10 -4.41
CA THR A 71 13.37 3.01 -5.10
C THR A 71 13.03 3.14 -6.59
N MET A 72 13.38 4.27 -7.21
CA MET A 72 13.23 4.42 -8.66
C MET A 72 14.13 3.45 -9.45
N LYS A 73 15.24 2.98 -8.87
CA LYS A 73 16.08 1.94 -9.45
C LYS A 73 15.30 0.62 -9.58
N ASP A 74 14.64 0.20 -8.50
CA ASP A 74 13.82 -1.00 -8.49
C ASP A 74 12.59 -0.88 -9.40
N ILE A 75 11.95 0.29 -9.42
CA ILE A 75 10.82 0.56 -10.31
C ILE A 75 11.23 0.43 -11.78
N ARG A 76 12.37 1.01 -12.17
CA ARG A 76 12.89 0.87 -13.54
C ARG A 76 13.28 -0.57 -13.88
N ALA A 77 13.65 -1.36 -12.88
CA ALA A 77 13.89 -2.80 -13.02
C ALA A 77 12.60 -3.66 -13.01
N GLY A 78 11.41 -3.05 -13.08
CA GLY A 78 10.14 -3.77 -13.17
C GLY A 78 9.56 -4.23 -11.83
N LYS A 79 10.09 -3.76 -10.70
CA LYS A 79 9.56 -4.07 -9.36
C LYS A 79 8.55 -3.02 -8.89
N PHE A 80 7.78 -3.33 -7.86
CA PHE A 80 6.83 -2.42 -7.24
C PHE A 80 5.86 -1.81 -8.27
N CYS A 81 5.80 -0.48 -8.35
CA CYS A 81 5.00 0.23 -9.35
C CYS A 81 5.34 -0.20 -10.77
N GLY A 82 6.63 -0.47 -11.04
CA GLY A 82 7.14 -0.85 -12.36
C GLY A 82 6.67 -2.22 -12.84
N THR A 83 6.13 -3.07 -11.97
CA THR A 83 5.56 -4.37 -12.37
C THR A 83 4.40 -4.19 -13.35
N CYS A 84 3.58 -3.14 -13.13
CA CYS A 84 2.47 -2.79 -14.01
C CYS A 84 2.74 -1.54 -14.86
N HIS A 85 3.43 -0.53 -14.31
CA HIS A 85 3.74 0.73 -15.01
C HIS A 85 4.92 0.59 -15.99
N ASN A 86 4.86 -0.42 -16.85
CA ASN A 86 5.90 -0.83 -17.80
C ASN A 86 5.61 -0.40 -19.26
N GLY A 87 4.48 0.26 -19.51
CA GLY A 87 4.05 0.69 -20.84
C GLY A 87 3.25 -0.35 -21.62
N LYS A 88 3.04 -1.54 -21.06
CA LYS A 88 2.20 -2.60 -21.62
C LYS A 88 0.91 -2.76 -20.83
N ILE A 89 1.01 -2.83 -19.49
CA ILE A 89 -0.15 -3.00 -18.60
C ILE A 89 -0.72 -1.64 -18.18
N ALA A 90 0.16 -0.71 -17.82
CA ALA A 90 -0.18 0.67 -17.51
C ALA A 90 0.89 1.61 -18.08
N PHE A 91 0.68 2.92 -17.96
CA PHE A 91 1.62 3.93 -18.45
C PHE A 91 3.04 3.72 -17.91
N LYS A 92 4.07 4.00 -18.72
CA LYS A 92 5.48 3.88 -18.33
C LYS A 92 5.86 4.84 -17.20
N THR A 93 6.76 4.42 -16.31
CA THR A 93 7.33 5.25 -15.23
C THR A 93 8.34 6.30 -15.71
N THR A 94 8.35 6.66 -16.99
CA THR A 94 9.22 7.71 -17.55
C THR A 94 8.62 9.11 -17.41
N ASN A 95 7.30 9.23 -17.28
CA ASN A 95 6.66 10.52 -17.05
C ASN A 95 6.58 10.81 -15.54
N CYS A 96 7.59 11.51 -15.02
CA CYS A 96 7.74 11.80 -13.58
C CYS A 96 6.50 12.47 -12.97
N LYS A 97 5.86 13.39 -13.71
CA LYS A 97 4.72 14.19 -13.24
C LYS A 97 3.45 13.37 -13.03
N LYS A 98 3.35 12.17 -13.62
CA LYS A 98 2.20 11.27 -13.39
C LYS A 98 2.17 10.70 -11.98
N CYS A 99 3.31 10.66 -11.30
CA CYS A 99 3.43 10.13 -9.94
C CYS A 99 3.82 11.23 -8.95
N HIS A 100 4.81 12.06 -9.29
CA HIS A 100 5.35 13.09 -8.41
C HIS A 100 4.59 14.40 -8.60
N VAL A 101 3.68 14.67 -7.67
CA VAL A 101 2.93 15.91 -7.59
C VAL A 101 3.64 16.82 -6.60
N LYS A 102 3.87 18.10 -6.97
CA LYS A 102 4.41 19.10 -6.06
C LYS A 102 3.36 19.50 -5.02
#